data_AF-A0A139DD71-F1
#
_entry.id   AF-A0A139DD71-F1
#
_cell.length_a   1.000
_cell.length_b   1.000
_cell.length_c   1.000
_cell.angle_alpha   90.00
_cell.angle_beta   90.00
_cell.angle_gamma   90.00
#
_symmetry.space_group_name_H-M   'P 1'
#
loop_
_entity.id
_entity.type
_entity.pdbx_description
1 polymer ?
#
loop_
_entity_poly.entity_id
_entity_poly.type
_entity_poly.pdbx_seq_one_letter_code
_entity_poly.pdbx_strand_id
1 'polypeptide(L)'
;MKLTRVSFLALSLAAAPAFAADLELSLTDESVKGQYNLMTGRDDLQLGAGYTYHEGSRHIANADFHAQGQTALGNLPTTAGLGARA
;
A
#
# COMPACT_ATOMS: atom_id res chain seq x y z
N MET A 1 43.00 -8.60 -1.61
CA MET A 1 41.90 -8.21 -0.69
C MET A 1 40.93 -7.15 -1.27
N LYS A 2 41.00 -6.76 -2.55
CA LYS A 2 40.07 -5.77 -3.15
C LYS A 2 38.82 -6.41 -3.80
N LEU A 3 38.96 -7.57 -4.45
CA LEU A 3 37.81 -8.29 -5.05
C LEU A 3 36.76 -8.73 -4.02
N THR A 4 37.19 -9.16 -2.83
CA THR A 4 36.28 -9.61 -1.76
C THR A 4 35.32 -8.51 -1.30
N ARG A 5 35.74 -7.24 -1.33
CA ARG A 5 34.91 -6.11 -0.89
C ARG A 5 33.80 -5.79 -1.88
N VAL A 6 34.06 -5.93 -3.18
CA VAL A 6 33.06 -5.74 -4.25
C VAL A 6 32.00 -6.83 -4.18
N SER A 7 32.39 -8.08 -3.92
CA SER A 7 31.45 -9.20 -3.75
C SER A 7 30.51 -9.02 -2.56
N PHE A 8 31.01 -8.50 -1.43
CA PHE A 8 30.16 -8.21 -0.26
C PHE A 8 29.17 -7.07 -0.52
N LEU A 9 29.59 -6.02 -1.22
CA LEU A 9 28.72 -4.90 -1.58
C LEU A 9 27.62 -5.34 -2.55
N ALA A 10 27.97 -6.16 -3.55
CA ALA A 10 27.00 -6.73 -4.49
C ALA A 10 25.98 -7.66 -3.79
N LEU A 11 26.43 -8.47 -2.82
CA LEU A 11 25.55 -9.35 -2.05
C LEU A 11 24.59 -8.56 -1.15
N SER A 12 25.02 -7.43 -0.57
CA SER A 12 24.13 -6.56 0.21
C SER A 12 23.05 -5.88 -0.63
N LEU A 13 23.31 -5.56 -1.90
CA LEU A 13 22.33 -4.99 -2.81
C LEU A 13 21.27 -6.00 -3.25
N ALA A 14 21.66 -7.28 -3.36
CA ALA A 14 20.74 -8.38 -3.70
C ALA A 14 19.81 -8.77 -2.53
N ALA A 15 20.16 -8.43 -1.28
CA ALA A 15 19.37 -8.71 -0.09
C ALA A 15 18.49 -7.54 0.38
N ALA A 16 18.40 -6.47 -0.42
CA ALA A 16 17.52 -5.35 -0.09
C ALA A 16 16.06 -5.82 -0.06
N PRO A 17 15.30 -5.52 1.02
CA PRO A 17 13.87 -5.85 1.06
C PRO A 17 13.16 -5.10 -0.07
N ALA A 18 12.50 -5.85 -0.96
CA ALA A 18 11.63 -5.29 -1.98
C ALA A 18 10.28 -4.98 -1.34
N PHE A 19 9.91 -3.70 -1.28
CA PHE A 19 8.59 -3.24 -0.86
C PHE A 19 7.73 -3.03 -2.11
N ALA A 20 6.55 -3.65 -2.14
CA ALA A 20 5.55 -3.36 -3.17
C ALA A 20 4.68 -2.21 -2.67
N ALA A 21 4.64 -1.12 -3.42
CA ALA A 21 3.81 0.04 -3.11
C ALA A 21 3.32 0.66 -4.42
N ASP A 22 2.10 1.17 -4.40
CA ASP A 22 1.52 1.92 -5.50
C ASP A 22 1.04 3.30 -5.05
N LEU A 23 1.11 4.24 -5.99
CA LEU A 23 0.62 5.59 -5.84
C LEU A 23 -0.35 5.87 -6.99
N GLU A 24 -1.61 6.08 -6.67
CA GLU A 24 -2.65 6.50 -7.60
C GLU A 24 -2.91 7.99 -7.43
N LEU A 25 -2.78 8.74 -8.53
CA LEU A 25 -3.20 10.14 -8.61
C LEU A 25 -4.28 10.23 -9.68
N SER A 26 -5.42 10.82 -9.34
CA SER A 26 -6.52 11.03 -10.27
C SER A 26 -6.97 12.49 -10.22
N LEU A 27 -7.06 13.09 -11.39
CA LEU A 27 -7.54 14.45 -11.58
C LEU A 27 -8.74 14.40 -12.51
N THR A 28 -9.83 15.04 -12.11
CA THR A 28 -11.00 15.29 -12.93
C THR A 28 -11.28 16.79 -12.96
N ASP A 29 -12.24 17.23 -13.76
CA ASP A 29 -12.64 18.65 -13.81
C ASP A 29 -13.08 19.18 -12.44
N GLU A 30 -13.58 18.29 -11.58
CA GLU A 30 -14.19 18.63 -10.29
C GLU A 30 -13.44 18.03 -9.08
N SER A 31 -12.37 17.25 -9.26
CA SER A 31 -11.73 16.60 -8.12
C SER A 31 -10.25 16.26 -8.31
N VAL A 32 -9.55 16.18 -7.17
CA VAL A 32 -8.17 15.69 -7.07
C VAL A 32 -8.15 14.60 -6.01
N LYS A 33 -7.70 13.41 -6.40
CA LYS A 33 -7.51 12.26 -5.52
C LYS A 33 -6.04 11.86 -5.52
N GLY A 34 -5.52 11.58 -4.34
CA GLY A 34 -4.28 10.85 -4.14
C GLY A 34 -4.53 9.64 -3.24
N GLN A 35 -4.01 8.48 -3.62
CA GLN A 35 -4.08 7.26 -2.84
C GLN A 35 -2.74 6.55 -2.88
N TYR A 36 -2.29 6.10 -1.72
CA TYR A 36 -1.08 5.34 -1.56
C TYR A 36 -1.41 3.99 -0.96
N ASN A 37 -0.95 2.91 -1.57
CA ASN A 37 -1.13 1.57 -1.06
C ASN A 37 0.22 0.87 -0.88
N LEU A 38 0.30 0.09 0.19
CA LEU A 38 1.43 -0.73 0.59
C LEU A 38 0.99 -2.19 0.54
N MET A 39 1.76 -3.02 -0.15
CA MET A 39 1.52 -4.46 -0.26
C MET A 39 2.71 -5.21 0.36
N THR A 40 2.43 -6.21 1.18
CA THR A 40 3.46 -7.14 1.65
C THR A 40 3.78 -8.18 0.58
N GLY A 41 4.96 -8.78 0.61
CA GLY A 41 5.46 -9.66 -0.47
C GLY A 41 4.67 -10.96 -0.73
N ARG A 42 3.60 -11.21 0.04
CA ARG A 42 2.49 -12.09 -0.28
C ARG A 42 1.27 -11.17 -0.24
N ASP A 43 0.38 -11.19 -1.22
CA ASP A 43 -0.80 -10.29 -1.28
C ASP A 43 -1.81 -10.50 -0.13
N ASP A 44 -1.39 -11.15 0.95
CA ASP A 44 -2.11 -11.44 2.17
C ASP A 44 -2.38 -10.22 3.04
N LEU A 45 -1.65 -9.12 2.84
CA LEU A 45 -1.87 -7.87 3.56
C LEU A 45 -1.58 -6.66 2.67
N GLN A 46 -2.57 -5.78 2.58
CA GLN A 46 -2.47 -4.48 1.91
C GLN A 46 -3.03 -3.39 2.81
N LEU A 47 -2.33 -2.26 2.84
CA LEU A 47 -2.68 -1.09 3.61
C LEU A 47 -2.76 0.10 2.67
N GLY A 48 -3.88 0.81 2.66
CA GLY A 48 -4.11 1.98 1.83
C GLY A 48 -4.41 3.21 2.66
N ALA A 49 -4.02 4.37 2.16
CA ALA A 49 -4.50 5.64 2.67
C ALA A 49 -4.69 6.60 1.51
N GLY A 50 -5.79 7.37 1.54
CA GLY A 50 -6.13 8.27 0.46
C GLY A 50 -6.77 9.55 0.94
N TYR A 51 -6.70 10.54 0.06
CA TYR A 51 -7.34 11.83 0.21
C TYR A 51 -7.94 12.26 -1.13
N THR A 52 -9.20 12.64 -1.10
CA THR A 52 -9.92 13.22 -2.24
C THR A 52 -10.43 14.59 -1.87
N TYR A 53 -10.02 15.59 -2.64
CA TYR A 53 -10.67 16.89 -2.70
C TYR A 53 -11.65 16.89 -3.86
N HIS A 54 -12.88 17.33 -3.61
CA HIS A 54 -13.87 17.53 -4.65
C HIS A 54 -14.47 18.93 -4.53
N GLU A 55 -14.72 19.53 -5.68
CA GLU A 55 -15.28 20.87 -5.84
C GLU A 55 -16.59 20.99 -5.03
N GLY A 56 -16.76 22.14 -4.37
CA GLY A 56 -17.80 22.30 -3.33
C GLY A 56 -17.33 21.94 -1.91
N SER A 57 -16.03 22.04 -1.63
CA SER A 57 -15.41 21.88 -0.30
C SER A 57 -15.62 20.50 0.34
N ARG A 58 -15.75 19.45 -0.48
CA ARG A 58 -15.89 18.09 0.03
C ARG A 58 -14.50 17.45 0.12
N HIS A 59 -14.10 17.13 1.34
CA HIS A 59 -12.83 16.50 1.64
C HIS A 59 -13.10 15.09 2.16
N ILE A 60 -12.52 14.08 1.52
CA ILE A 60 -12.71 12.67 1.90
C ILE A 60 -11.33 12.10 2.19
N ALA A 61 -11.10 11.70 3.43
CA ALA A 61 -9.94 10.90 3.81
C ALA A 61 -10.38 9.45 4.00
N ASN A 62 -9.61 8.51 3.48
CA ASN A 62 -9.86 7.08 3.64
C ASN A 62 -8.60 6.35 4.10
N ALA A 63 -8.82 5.27 4.84
CA ALA A 63 -7.80 4.31 5.21
C ALA A 63 -8.35 2.92 4.91
N ASP A 64 -7.59 2.14 4.16
CA ASP A 64 -7.99 0.84 3.65
C ASP A 64 -7.10 -0.22 4.30
N PHE A 65 -7.74 -1.30 4.77
CA PHE A 65 -7.05 -2.47 5.30
C PHE A 65 -7.60 -3.70 4.58
N HIS A 66 -6.74 -4.35 3.81
CA HIS A 66 -7.06 -5.58 3.10
C HIS A 66 -6.18 -6.69 3.67
N ALA A 67 -6.77 -7.74 4.23
CA ALA A 67 -6.01 -8.91 4.66
C ALA A 67 -6.62 -10.18 4.06
N GLN A 68 -5.87 -10.84 3.18
CA GLN A 68 -6.23 -12.13 2.60
C GLN A 68 -5.50 -13.25 3.33
N GLY A 69 -6.07 -13.66 4.48
CA GLY A 69 -5.62 -14.84 5.22
C GLY A 69 -6.58 -16.02 5.08
N GLN A 70 -6.04 -17.25 5.11
CA GLN A 70 -6.83 -18.42 5.52
C GLN A 70 -7.13 -18.23 7.01
N THR A 71 -8.32 -17.75 7.37
CA THR A 71 -8.75 -17.76 8.76
C THR A 71 -8.84 -19.21 9.24
N ALA A 72 -8.16 -19.54 10.34
CA ALA A 72 -8.27 -20.84 11.02
C ALA A 72 -9.72 -21.12 11.52
N LEU A 73 -10.60 -20.13 11.45
CA LEU A 73 -12.05 -20.28 11.47
C LEU A 73 -12.58 -20.21 10.03
N GLY A 74 -12.48 -21.33 9.31
CA GLY A 74 -13.37 -21.61 8.18
C GLY A 74 -13.07 -20.99 6.81
N ASN A 75 -11.82 -20.68 6.44
CA ASN A 75 -11.48 -20.28 5.05
C ASN A 75 -12.26 -19.05 4.53
N LEU A 76 -12.62 -18.11 5.40
CA LEU A 76 -13.37 -16.91 5.00
C LEU A 76 -12.43 -15.71 4.86
N PRO A 77 -12.21 -15.17 3.64
CA PRO A 77 -11.48 -13.92 3.47
C PRO A 77 -12.23 -12.81 4.23
N THR A 78 -11.55 -12.16 5.17
CA THR A 78 -12.12 -11.09 6.01
C THR A 78 -11.63 -9.74 5.50
N THR A 79 -12.44 -9.06 4.71
CA THR A 79 -12.19 -7.66 4.31
C THR A 79 -12.91 -6.74 5.29
N ALA A 80 -12.17 -5.97 6.09
CA ALA A 80 -12.74 -4.98 7.01
C ALA A 80 -12.30 -3.57 6.61
N GLY A 81 -13.20 -2.80 5.99
CA GLY A 81 -12.99 -1.38 5.66
C GLY A 81 -13.58 -0.46 6.73
N LEU A 82 -12.80 0.49 7.24
CA LEU A 82 -13.25 1.51 8.19
C LEU A 82 -13.23 2.89 7.50
N GLY A 83 -14.40 3.40 7.11
CA GLY A 83 -14.55 4.73 6.54
C GLY A 83 -15.03 5.73 7.58
N ALA A 84 -14.27 6.82 7.80
CA ALA A 84 -14.71 7.96 8.61
C ALA A 84 -15.12 9.13 7.71
N ARG A 85 -16.26 9.76 8.00
CA ARG A 85 -16.76 10.96 7.35
C ARG A 85 -16.90 12.06 8.40
N ALA A 86 -16.24 13.20 8.20
CA ALA A 86 -16.42 14.42 8.98
C ALA A 86 -17.14 15.47 8.13
#